data_AF-A0A1I4V4A2-F1
#
_entry.id   AF-A0A1I4V4A2-F1
#
_cell.length_a   1.000
_cell.length_b   1.000
_cell.length_c   1.000
_cell.angle_alpha   90.00
_cell.angle_beta   90.00
_cell.angle_gamma   90.00
#
_symmetry.space_group_name_H-M   'P 1'
#
loop_
_entity.id
_entity.type
_entity.pdbx_description
1 polymer ?
#
loop_
_entity_poly.entity_id
_entity_poly.type
_entity_poly.pdbx_seq_one_letter_code
_entity_poly.pdbx_strand_id
1 'polypeptide(L)'
;MEPSTSAAPAKPARSKERPALIALRAIATAHAIAIFGQPVFAGVLLSGDYDMLHVHAVGADVVYYLCMAQLAAAIFLWARGGARWPSAVTGLVLLGETGQYFAGMFGALDVHFPLGVALIALTTTALVALWRPSTLGVAR
;
A
#
# COMPACT_ATOMS: atom_id res chain seq x y z
N MET A 1 48.55 -23.25 -25.38
CA MET A 1 47.54 -22.31 -25.92
C MET A 1 46.20 -22.98 -25.63
N GLU A 2 45.63 -22.69 -24.47
CA GLU A 2 44.36 -23.28 -24.00
C GLU A 2 43.19 -22.33 -24.37
N PRO A 3 42.06 -22.83 -24.90
CA PRO A 3 40.94 -22.01 -25.33
C PRO A 3 40.04 -21.56 -24.17
N SER A 4 39.52 -20.34 -24.36
CA SER A 4 38.52 -19.61 -23.58
C SER A 4 37.41 -20.44 -22.91
N THR A 5 37.08 -20.09 -21.66
CA THR A 5 35.72 -20.26 -21.13
C THR A 5 35.15 -18.92 -20.69
N SER A 6 34.39 -18.34 -21.62
CA SER A 6 33.09 -17.71 -21.40
C SER A 6 32.99 -16.72 -20.23
N ALA A 7 33.11 -15.44 -20.56
CA ALA A 7 32.62 -14.36 -19.72
C ALA A 7 31.15 -14.63 -19.34
N ALA A 8 30.89 -14.83 -18.05
CA ALA A 8 29.52 -14.92 -17.54
C ALA A 8 28.78 -13.62 -17.89
N PRO A 9 27.65 -13.66 -18.63
CA PRO A 9 26.88 -12.45 -18.86
C PRO A 9 26.29 -11.97 -17.53
N ALA A 10 26.70 -10.78 -17.12
CA ALA A 10 26.23 -10.11 -15.92
C ALA A 10 24.71 -9.80 -16.02
N LYS A 11 24.01 -10.09 -14.93
CA LYS A 11 22.55 -10.18 -14.74
C LYS A 11 21.77 -8.89 -15.12
N PRO A 12 20.98 -8.85 -16.22
CA PRO A 12 20.25 -7.65 -16.66
C PRO A 12 18.87 -7.45 -15.97
N ALA A 13 18.56 -8.17 -14.89
CA ALA A 13 17.23 -8.14 -14.25
C ALA A 13 16.95 -6.84 -13.47
N ARG A 14 17.96 -6.23 -12.82
CA ARG A 14 17.78 -5.09 -11.89
C ARG A 14 17.25 -3.82 -12.56
N SER A 15 17.55 -3.58 -13.83
CA SER A 15 17.08 -2.36 -14.53
C SER A 15 15.58 -2.39 -14.80
N LYS A 16 15.01 -3.58 -14.98
CA LYS A 16 13.60 -3.80 -15.32
C LYS A 16 12.65 -3.74 -14.13
N GLU A 17 13.17 -3.86 -12.91
CA GLU A 17 12.41 -3.83 -11.64
C GLU A 17 12.26 -2.40 -11.09
N ARG A 18 13.21 -1.52 -11.38
CA ARG A 18 13.23 -0.13 -10.87
C ARG A 18 11.96 0.66 -11.17
N PRO A 19 11.43 0.69 -12.42
CA PRO A 19 10.20 1.42 -12.70
C PRO A 19 8.99 0.88 -11.93
N ALA A 20 8.88 -0.46 -11.81
CA ALA A 20 7.80 -1.10 -11.06
C ALA A 20 7.86 -0.77 -9.56
N LEU A 21 9.07 -0.77 -8.98
CA LEU A 21 9.26 -0.37 -7.59
C LEU A 21 8.96 1.11 -7.35
N ILE A 22 9.34 2.00 -8.27
CA ILE A 22 9.02 3.44 -8.19
C ILE A 22 7.50 3.65 -8.23
N ALA A 23 6.81 2.98 -9.17
CA ALA A 23 5.35 3.05 -9.25
C ALA A 23 4.69 2.56 -7.95
N LEU A 24 5.11 1.39 -7.43
CA LEU A 24 4.60 0.87 -6.16
C LEU A 24 4.83 1.85 -5.00
N ARG A 25 6.02 2.44 -4.89
CA ARG A 25 6.34 3.43 -3.85
C ARG A 25 5.49 4.69 -3.96
N ALA A 26 5.28 5.21 -5.17
CA ALA A 26 4.46 6.39 -5.41
C ALA A 26 3.01 6.13 -4.99
N ILE A 27 2.43 5.00 -5.46
CA ILE A 27 1.06 4.61 -5.11
C ILE A 27 0.93 4.37 -3.60
N ALA A 28 1.86 3.66 -2.98
CA ALA A 28 1.83 3.41 -1.53
C ALA A 28 1.95 4.70 -0.71
N THR A 29 2.69 5.70 -1.20
CA THR A 29 2.78 7.01 -0.54
C THR A 29 1.46 7.78 -0.67
N ALA A 30 0.85 7.80 -1.86
CA ALA A 30 -0.46 8.41 -2.06
C ALA A 30 -1.54 7.72 -1.21
N HIS A 31 -1.52 6.39 -1.15
CA HIS A 31 -2.41 5.60 -0.32
C HIS A 31 -2.26 5.94 1.16
N ALA A 32 -1.03 6.01 1.67
CA ALA A 32 -0.76 6.42 3.05
C ALA A 32 -1.29 7.84 3.33
N ILE A 33 -1.05 8.80 2.45
CA ILE A 33 -1.58 10.16 2.62
C ILE A 33 -3.12 10.15 2.71
N ALA A 34 -3.79 9.42 1.82
CA ALA A 34 -5.24 9.33 1.79
C ALA A 34 -5.80 8.69 3.08
N ILE A 35 -5.22 7.57 3.54
CA ILE A 35 -5.71 6.88 4.75
C ILE A 35 -5.42 7.69 6.03
N PHE A 36 -4.35 8.49 6.08
CA PHE A 36 -4.12 9.46 7.16
C PHE A 36 -5.11 10.63 7.14
N GLY A 37 -5.68 10.97 5.98
CA GLY A 37 -6.74 11.98 5.87
C GLY A 37 -8.07 11.53 6.47
N GLN A 38 -8.38 10.22 6.44
CA GLN A 38 -9.64 9.67 6.97
C GLN A 38 -9.96 10.05 8.42
N PRO A 39 -9.05 9.91 9.41
CA PRO A 39 -9.32 10.35 10.78
C PRO A 39 -9.46 11.86 10.91
N VAL A 40 -8.90 12.67 10.01
CA VAL A 40 -9.14 14.13 10.00
C VAL A 40 -10.58 14.41 9.60
N PHE A 41 -11.07 13.82 8.50
CA PHE A 41 -12.46 14.00 8.06
C PHE A 41 -13.45 13.48 9.11
N ALA A 42 -13.18 12.30 9.69
CA ALA A 42 -13.99 11.75 10.76
C ALA A 42 -13.95 12.63 12.03
N GLY A 43 -12.80 13.18 12.39
CA GLY A 43 -12.67 14.07 13.55
C GLY A 43 -13.48 15.36 13.39
N VAL A 44 -13.47 15.97 12.19
CA VAL A 44 -14.27 17.16 11.89
C VAL A 44 -15.77 16.83 11.88
N LEU A 45 -16.16 15.69 11.31
CA LEU A 45 -17.53 15.15 11.41
C LEU A 45 -18.00 15.02 12.87
N LEU A 46 -17.18 14.40 13.72
CA LEU A 46 -17.48 14.21 15.15
C LEU A 46 -17.47 15.53 15.93
N SER A 47 -16.87 16.59 15.38
CA SER A 47 -16.87 17.93 15.95
C SER A 47 -18.14 18.73 15.59
N GLY A 48 -19.05 18.16 14.77
CA GLY A 48 -20.36 18.72 14.47
C GLY A 48 -20.56 19.18 13.02
N ASP A 49 -19.54 19.11 12.17
CA ASP A 49 -19.65 19.41 10.74
C ASP A 49 -20.05 18.16 9.95
N TYR A 50 -21.34 17.91 9.85
CA TYR A 50 -21.89 16.69 9.25
C TYR A 50 -21.65 16.58 7.74
N ASP A 51 -21.33 17.67 7.03
CA ASP A 51 -20.99 17.61 5.60
C ASP A 51 -19.69 16.82 5.37
N MET A 52 -18.82 16.74 6.39
CA MET A 52 -17.63 15.91 6.35
C MET A 52 -17.93 14.41 6.28
N LEU A 53 -19.17 13.96 6.53
CA LEU A 53 -19.55 12.58 6.25
C LEU A 53 -19.41 12.24 4.77
N HIS A 54 -19.82 13.16 3.88
CA HIS A 54 -19.66 12.96 2.44
C HIS A 54 -18.19 12.94 2.03
N VAL A 55 -17.40 13.88 2.56
CA VAL A 55 -15.95 13.96 2.29
C VAL A 55 -15.23 12.70 2.81
N HIS A 56 -15.61 12.22 4.00
CA HIS A 56 -15.09 10.98 4.55
C HIS A 56 -15.44 9.78 3.67
N ALA A 57 -16.69 9.65 3.22
CA ALA A 57 -17.12 8.56 2.34
C ALA A 57 -16.39 8.58 0.98
N VAL A 58 -16.32 9.73 0.30
CA VAL A 58 -15.55 9.88 -0.94
C VAL A 58 -14.07 9.59 -0.71
N GLY A 59 -13.52 10.04 0.42
CA GLY A 59 -12.15 9.72 0.80
C GLY A 59 -11.93 8.22 1.03
N ALA A 60 -12.92 7.50 1.58
CA ALA A 60 -12.86 6.05 1.76
C ALA A 60 -12.81 5.33 0.40
N ASP A 61 -13.56 5.80 -0.60
CA ASP A 61 -13.45 5.30 -1.98
C ASP A 61 -12.04 5.51 -2.54
N VAL A 62 -11.48 6.71 -2.35
CA VAL A 62 -10.12 7.04 -2.80
C VAL A 62 -9.08 6.12 -2.15
N VAL A 63 -9.18 5.89 -0.83
CA VAL A 63 -8.31 4.95 -0.10
C VAL A 63 -8.41 3.55 -0.70
N TYR A 64 -9.64 3.04 -0.87
CA TYR A 64 -9.88 1.69 -1.38
C TYR A 64 -9.34 1.51 -2.81
N TYR A 65 -9.56 2.48 -3.70
CA TYR A 65 -9.02 2.41 -5.06
C TYR A 65 -7.50 2.56 -5.12
N LEU A 66 -6.89 3.35 -4.22
CA LEU A 66 -5.44 3.41 -4.09
C LEU A 66 -4.87 2.08 -3.60
N CYS A 67 -5.54 1.40 -2.68
CA CYS A 67 -5.16 0.07 -2.22
C CYS A 67 -5.25 -0.98 -3.34
N MET A 68 -6.32 -0.95 -4.14
CA MET A 68 -6.45 -1.75 -5.36
C MET A 68 -5.30 -1.51 -6.35
N ALA A 69 -4.99 -0.25 -6.64
CA ALA A 69 -3.87 0.12 -7.51
C ALA A 69 -2.52 -0.32 -6.92
N GLN A 70 -2.34 -0.21 -5.60
CA GLN A 70 -1.15 -0.66 -4.89
C GLN A 70 -0.98 -2.18 -5.01
N LEU A 71 -2.08 -2.94 -4.88
CA LEU A 71 -2.07 -4.39 -5.01
C LEU A 71 -1.68 -4.80 -6.43
N ALA A 72 -2.26 -4.15 -7.45
CA ALA A 72 -1.91 -4.38 -8.85
C ALA A 72 -0.41 -4.08 -9.10
N ALA A 73 0.10 -2.96 -8.61
CA ALA A 73 1.51 -2.59 -8.73
C ALA A 73 2.44 -3.58 -7.99
N ALA A 74 2.04 -4.06 -6.82
CA ALA A 74 2.78 -5.06 -6.04
C ALA A 74 2.83 -6.42 -6.75
N ILE A 75 1.70 -6.88 -7.28
CA ILE A 75 1.62 -8.12 -8.09
C ILE A 75 2.47 -7.97 -9.35
N PHE A 76 2.44 -6.82 -10.01
CA PHE A 76 3.28 -6.56 -11.18
C PHE A 76 4.78 -6.60 -10.84
N LEU A 77 5.19 -6.02 -9.71
CA LEU A 77 6.57 -6.13 -9.21
C LEU A 77 6.96 -7.59 -8.98
N TRP A 78 6.09 -8.38 -8.32
CA TRP A 78 6.31 -9.81 -8.11
C TRP A 78 6.43 -10.57 -9.45
N ALA A 79 5.52 -10.33 -10.40
CA ALA A 79 5.54 -10.97 -11.72
C ALA A 79 6.83 -10.70 -12.50
N ARG A 80 7.52 -9.59 -12.22
CA ARG A 80 8.83 -9.24 -12.80
C ARG A 80 10.02 -9.77 -12.03
N GLY A 81 9.82 -10.63 -11.03
CA GLY A 81 10.86 -11.24 -10.21
C GLY A 81 11.22 -10.46 -8.94
N GLY A 82 10.50 -9.39 -8.64
CA GLY A 82 10.69 -8.59 -7.42
C GLY A 82 10.10 -9.24 -6.16
N ALA A 83 10.16 -8.49 -5.06
CA ALA A 83 9.68 -8.96 -3.76
C ALA A 83 8.18 -9.31 -3.78
N ARG A 84 7.82 -10.44 -3.13
CA ARG A 84 6.44 -10.95 -3.07
C ARG A 84 5.63 -10.40 -1.90
N TRP A 85 6.32 -10.04 -0.81
CA TRP A 85 5.69 -9.58 0.42
C TRP A 85 4.77 -8.36 0.23
N PRO A 86 5.05 -7.36 -0.66
CA PRO A 86 4.17 -6.22 -0.80
C PRO A 86 2.77 -6.62 -1.28
N SER A 87 2.67 -7.65 -2.12
CA SER A 87 1.38 -8.16 -2.61
C SER A 87 0.58 -8.80 -1.50
N ALA A 88 1.23 -9.61 -0.65
CA ALA A 88 0.58 -10.26 0.49
C ALA A 88 0.09 -9.22 1.53
N VAL A 89 0.94 -8.26 1.89
CA VAL A 89 0.58 -7.19 2.84
C VAL A 89 -0.52 -6.30 2.28
N THR A 90 -0.44 -5.90 1.02
CA THR A 90 -1.49 -5.06 0.40
C THR A 90 -2.79 -5.84 0.27
N GLY A 91 -2.75 -7.14 0.00
CA GLY A 91 -3.95 -7.99 0.01
C GLY A 91 -4.61 -8.05 1.39
N LEU A 92 -3.82 -8.13 2.47
CA LEU A 92 -4.34 -8.06 3.84
C LEU A 92 -4.95 -6.67 4.15
N VAL A 93 -4.27 -5.60 3.73
CA VAL A 93 -4.78 -4.22 3.87
C VAL A 93 -6.12 -4.07 3.15
N LEU A 94 -6.23 -4.57 1.91
CA LEU A 94 -7.46 -4.52 1.12
C LEU A 94 -8.63 -5.25 1.80
N LEU A 95 -8.37 -6.43 2.38
CA LEU A 95 -9.39 -7.16 3.14
C LEU A 95 -9.83 -6.35 4.37
N GLY A 96 -8.88 -5.75 5.08
CA GLY A 96 -9.19 -4.89 6.22
C GLY A 96 -9.93 -3.62 5.82
N GLU A 97 -9.58 -2.98 4.69
CA GLU A 97 -10.31 -1.81 4.17
C GLU A 97 -11.71 -2.15 3.71
N THR A 98 -11.91 -3.33 3.11
CA THR A 98 -13.26 -3.85 2.84
C THR A 98 -14.06 -3.94 4.13
N GLY A 99 -13.48 -4.54 5.18
CA GLY A 99 -14.10 -4.61 6.50
C GLY A 99 -14.37 -3.23 7.09
N GLN A 100 -13.45 -2.29 6.91
CA GLN A 100 -13.55 -0.91 7.38
C GLN A 100 -14.68 -0.15 6.71
N TYR A 101 -14.85 -0.37 5.40
CA TYR A 101 -15.92 0.21 4.59
C TYR A 101 -17.29 -0.25 5.11
N PHE A 102 -17.45 -1.56 5.32
CA PHE A 102 -18.68 -2.10 5.91
C PHE A 102 -18.92 -1.62 7.34
N ALA A 103 -17.90 -1.62 8.20
CA ALA A 103 -18.01 -1.10 9.56
C ALA A 103 -18.47 0.36 9.60
N GLY A 104 -17.98 1.18 8.65
CA GLY A 104 -18.42 2.55 8.47
C GLY A 104 -19.88 2.67 8.02
N MET A 105 -20.29 1.91 6.99
CA MET A 105 -21.67 1.92 6.50
C MET A 105 -22.69 1.46 7.55
N PHE A 106 -22.32 0.50 8.40
CA PHE A 106 -23.18 0.01 9.47
C PHE A 106 -23.09 0.83 10.77
N GLY A 107 -22.22 1.85 10.83
CA GLY A 107 -22.02 2.65 12.03
C GLY A 107 -21.43 1.87 13.22
N ALA A 108 -20.73 0.76 12.95
CA ALA A 108 -20.08 -0.08 13.97
C ALA A 108 -18.77 0.56 14.44
N LEU A 109 -18.86 1.67 15.19
CA LEU A 109 -17.72 2.51 15.57
C LEU A 109 -16.68 1.78 16.45
N ASP A 110 -17.14 0.83 17.26
CA ASP A 110 -16.32 -0.05 18.09
C ASP A 110 -15.39 -0.95 17.28
N VAL A 111 -15.77 -1.30 16.05
CA VAL A 111 -14.92 -2.01 15.08
C VAL A 111 -14.19 -1.03 14.17
N HIS A 112 -14.89 0.00 13.69
CA HIS A 112 -14.38 0.94 12.69
C HIS A 112 -13.16 1.73 13.21
N PHE A 113 -13.18 2.19 14.47
CA PHE A 113 -12.06 2.98 14.99
C PHE A 113 -10.79 2.13 15.20
N PRO A 114 -10.84 0.98 15.90
CA PRO A 114 -9.63 0.16 16.08
C PRO A 114 -9.08 -0.39 14.76
N LEU A 115 -9.96 -0.81 13.85
CA LEU A 115 -9.54 -1.32 12.53
C LEU A 115 -8.87 -0.22 11.71
N GLY A 116 -9.42 1.00 11.70
CA GLY A 116 -8.81 2.14 11.02
C GLY A 116 -7.40 2.45 11.53
N VAL A 117 -7.20 2.45 12.85
CA VAL A 117 -5.88 2.64 13.46
C VAL A 117 -4.92 1.51 13.06
N ALA A 118 -5.38 0.25 13.08
CA ALA A 118 -4.57 -0.90 12.68
C ALA A 118 -4.15 -0.82 11.20
N LEU A 119 -5.05 -0.39 10.32
CA LEU A 119 -4.77 -0.21 8.89
C LEU A 119 -3.76 0.92 8.65
N ILE A 120 -3.90 2.06 9.32
CA ILE A 120 -2.91 3.15 9.26
C ILE A 120 -1.54 2.66 9.73
N ALA A 121 -1.48 1.89 10.83
CA ALA A 121 -0.21 1.35 11.34
C ALA A 121 0.43 0.35 10.35
N LEU A 122 -0.37 -0.56 9.78
CA LEU A 122 0.09 -1.57 8.82
C LEU A 122 0.58 -0.91 7.51
N THR A 123 -0.21 -0.01 6.94
CA THR A 123 0.15 0.73 5.72
C THR A 123 1.40 1.58 5.92
N THR A 124 1.53 2.26 7.05
CA THR A 124 2.74 3.04 7.40
C THR A 124 3.96 2.14 7.52
N THR A 125 3.84 1.00 8.21
CA THR A 125 4.95 0.05 8.37
C THR A 125 5.39 -0.52 7.03
N ALA A 126 4.43 -0.89 6.18
CA ALA A 126 4.69 -1.37 4.82
C ALA A 126 5.36 -0.29 3.95
N LEU A 127 4.90 0.97 4.03
CA LEU A 127 5.50 2.09 3.33
C LEU A 127 6.95 2.30 3.76
N VAL A 128 7.21 2.33 5.07
CA VAL A 128 8.58 2.45 5.60
C VAL A 128 9.45 1.29 5.11
N ALA A 129 8.95 0.06 5.10
CA ALA A 129 9.68 -1.10 4.58
C ALA A 129 9.95 -0.99 3.06
N LEU A 130 9.01 -0.45 2.27
CA LEU A 130 9.22 -0.20 0.83
C LEU A 130 10.32 0.83 0.57
N TRP A 131 10.45 1.85 1.42
CA TRP A 131 11.44 2.93 1.27
C TRP A 131 12.79 2.62 1.93
N ARG A 132 12.88 1.65 2.85
CA ARG A 132 14.13 1.26 3.52
C ARG A 132 14.88 0.16 2.73
N PRO A 133 16.09 0.45 2.18
CA PRO A 133 16.82 -0.48 1.31
C PRO A 133 17.37 -1.76 1.96
N SER A 134 17.27 -1.90 3.30
CA SER A 134 17.94 -2.96 4.08
C SER A 134 16.99 -3.90 4.82
N THR A 135 15.69 -3.67 4.75
CA THR A 135 14.71 -4.49 5.47
C THR A 135 13.86 -5.29 4.47
N LEU A 136 14.00 -6.62 4.48
CA LEU A 136 13.12 -7.62 3.84
C LEU A 136 13.38 -8.01 2.36
N GLY A 137 14.61 -7.86 1.85
CA GLY A 137 14.98 -8.48 0.57
C GLY A 137 14.43 -7.80 -0.69
N VAL A 138 14.03 -6.53 -0.59
CA VAL A 138 13.80 -5.68 -1.77
C VAL A 138 15.18 -5.41 -2.38
N ALA A 139 15.46 -6.00 -3.55
CA ALA A 139 16.77 -5.91 -4.19
C ALA A 139 17.18 -4.45 -4.45
N ARG A 140 18.45 -4.13 -4.19
CA ARG A 140 19.10 -2.86 -4.55
C ARG A 140 19.06 -2.58 -6.05
#